data_AF-A0A7C6UX00-F1
#
_entry.id   AF-A0A7C6UX00-F1
#
_cell.length_a   1.000
_cell.length_b   1.000
_cell.length_c   1.000
_cell.angle_alpha   90.00
_cell.angle_beta   90.00
_cell.angle_gamma   90.00
#
_symmetry.space_group_name_H-M   'P 1'
#
loop_
_entity.id
_entity.type
_entity.pdbx_description
1 polymer ?
#
loop_
_entity_poly.entity_id
_entity_poly.type
_entity_poly.pdbx_seq_one_letter_code
_entity_poly.pdbx_strand_id
1 'polypeptide(L)'
;MSLMRYLYSRVADQMLEKLADMKMVKAPTAVDNYSFIKFMGIAEKAKNGKPLSEPLGSTLNFKDFQDLMFIPRMFPLPDGTPLDKKVIIGKKAKKPMELPVPFMIAAMAYGASVSMKVKLALAKASTVVGTATNSGESGFLQEERDIAKLYVVQYNRAGWGNEPEQLQQADMIEIRISQGASAGDGFRINSEVIGDELRKHLKLEKGQDAVMPARFPDINNEEDLKNKVNELRELADGIPIAVKIAAGNIEEDLDKLLYAGVDAIVLDGAQGETSGSPEITINNFGIPTLYALVRAVEHLERKGARDSVSLIMTGGFRDAADMLKAIALGADAFYIGYPVDIAAAYTQFNRLPPGSSPTDLYLYDGKHTDLFDVKEGADCAGNFLKALSEEMDIALRCLGKDSINKLSKEDLVALTQDMAQITGVELAYPIHKIKT
;
A
#
# COMPACT_ATOMS: atom_id res chain seq x y z
N MET A 1 20.46 65.28 -35.77
CA MET A 1 20.19 64.01 -35.07
C MET A 1 21.15 62.98 -35.63
N SER A 2 22.07 62.45 -34.80
CA SER A 2 23.22 61.69 -35.31
C SER A 2 22.82 60.36 -35.94
N LEU A 3 23.55 59.96 -36.97
CA LEU A 3 23.46 58.67 -37.68
C LEU A 3 23.34 57.47 -36.73
N MET A 4 23.95 57.60 -35.54
CA MET A 4 23.92 56.60 -34.47
C MET A 4 22.51 56.37 -33.90
N ARG A 5 21.68 57.42 -33.78
CA ARG A 5 20.29 57.33 -33.29
C ARG A 5 19.36 56.69 -34.32
N TYR A 6 19.62 56.93 -35.61
CA TYR A 6 18.91 56.30 -36.73
C TYR A 6 19.29 54.81 -36.89
N LEU A 7 20.57 54.46 -36.74
CA LEU A 7 20.99 53.06 -36.71
C LEU A 7 20.41 52.31 -35.50
N TYR A 8 20.40 52.95 -34.32
CA TYR A 8 19.80 52.33 -33.12
C TYR A 8 18.30 52.10 -33.27
N SER A 9 17.54 53.07 -33.80
CA SER A 9 16.11 52.89 -34.02
C SER A 9 15.85 51.80 -35.06
N ARG A 10 16.63 51.76 -36.15
CA ARG A 10 16.43 50.77 -37.20
C ARG A 10 16.78 49.34 -36.77
N VAL A 11 17.82 49.18 -35.94
CA VAL A 11 18.16 47.88 -35.34
C VAL A 11 17.11 47.47 -34.31
N ALA A 12 16.61 48.40 -33.49
CA ALA A 12 15.54 48.14 -32.54
C ALA A 12 14.21 47.79 -33.23
N ASP A 13 13.84 48.51 -34.30
CA ASP A 13 12.65 48.28 -35.10
C ASP A 13 12.74 46.93 -35.84
N GLN A 14 13.91 46.59 -36.40
CA GLN A 14 14.13 45.26 -37.01
C GLN A 14 14.13 44.12 -35.97
N MET A 15 14.60 44.37 -34.75
CA MET A 15 14.48 43.41 -33.65
C MET A 15 13.03 43.25 -33.20
N LEU A 16 12.25 44.34 -33.16
CA LEU A 16 10.82 44.34 -32.83
C LEU A 16 9.96 43.67 -33.90
N GLU A 17 10.21 43.92 -35.19
CA GLU A 17 9.56 43.20 -36.31
C GLU A 17 9.86 41.70 -36.25
N LYS A 18 11.13 41.32 -36.00
CA LYS A 18 11.50 39.91 -35.80
C LYS A 18 10.88 39.28 -34.56
N LEU A 19 10.70 40.05 -33.48
CA LEU A 19 9.98 39.61 -32.29
C LEU A 19 8.46 39.49 -32.54
N ALA A 20 7.89 40.32 -33.41
CA ALA A 20 6.49 40.26 -33.78
C ALA A 20 6.17 39.01 -34.64
N ASP A 21 7.10 38.58 -35.48
CA ASP A 21 7.00 37.35 -36.29
C ASP A 21 7.46 36.08 -35.56
N MET A 22 8.17 36.22 -34.44
CA MET A 22 8.39 35.10 -33.53
C MET A 22 7.06 34.73 -32.89
N LYS A 23 6.47 33.61 -33.34
CA LYS A 23 5.48 32.90 -32.52
C LYS A 23 6.08 32.76 -31.13
N MET A 24 5.53 33.48 -30.15
CA MET A 24 5.90 33.39 -28.75
C MET A 24 5.52 32.00 -28.26
N VAL A 25 6.35 31.01 -28.58
CA VAL A 25 6.22 29.66 -28.07
C VAL A 25 6.59 29.75 -26.60
N LYS A 26 5.59 29.62 -25.74
CA LYS A 26 5.82 29.47 -24.30
C LYS A 26 6.84 28.36 -24.11
N ALA A 27 7.81 28.56 -23.21
CA ALA A 27 8.64 27.46 -22.76
C ALA A 27 7.71 26.31 -22.35
N PRO A 28 8.00 25.04 -22.72
CA PRO A 28 7.11 23.93 -22.41
C PRO A 28 6.75 23.86 -20.91
N THR A 29 7.70 24.18 -20.03
CA THR A 29 7.51 24.27 -18.57
C THR A 29 6.57 25.38 -18.10
N ALA A 30 6.28 26.38 -18.94
CA ALA A 30 5.32 27.45 -18.68
C ALA A 30 3.93 27.15 -19.26
N VAL A 31 3.72 25.95 -19.80
CA VAL A 31 2.40 25.44 -20.17
C VAL A 31 1.79 24.81 -18.92
N ASP A 32 0.52 25.14 -18.66
CA ASP A 32 -0.22 24.59 -17.54
C ASP A 32 -0.20 23.05 -17.58
N ASN A 33 0.07 22.43 -16.44
CA ASN A 33 0.17 20.98 -16.27
C ASN A 33 1.21 20.29 -17.19
N TYR A 34 2.25 21.00 -17.63
CA TYR A 34 3.36 20.38 -18.37
C TYR A 34 4.14 19.41 -17.49
N SER A 35 4.32 18.18 -17.98
CA SER A 35 5.20 17.20 -17.40
C SER A 35 5.94 16.48 -18.52
N PHE A 36 7.27 16.45 -18.44
CA PHE A 36 8.09 15.70 -19.38
C PHE A 36 7.71 14.21 -19.40
N ILE A 37 7.40 13.65 -18.22
CA ILE A 37 6.92 12.26 -18.09
C ILE A 37 5.59 12.08 -18.84
N LYS A 38 4.62 13.00 -18.68
CA LYS A 38 3.35 12.93 -19.41
C LYS A 38 3.55 13.01 -20.93
N PHE A 39 4.47 13.85 -21.40
CA PHE A 39 4.76 13.96 -22.84
C PHE A 39 5.39 12.68 -23.39
N MET A 40 6.39 12.12 -22.71
CA MET A 40 6.96 10.82 -23.06
C MET A 40 5.90 9.72 -23.04
N GLY A 41 4.99 9.78 -22.07
CA GLY A 41 3.84 8.90 -22.01
C GLY A 41 2.90 9.00 -23.22
N ILE A 42 2.63 10.21 -23.71
CA ILE A 42 1.87 10.42 -24.96
C ILE A 42 2.61 9.80 -26.15
N ALA A 43 3.92 10.00 -26.25
CA ALA A 43 4.72 9.45 -27.35
C ALA A 43 4.70 7.92 -27.35
N GLU A 44 4.83 7.29 -26.18
CA GLU A 44 4.79 5.83 -26.03
C GLU A 44 3.39 5.26 -26.33
N LYS A 45 2.33 5.92 -25.85
CA LYS A 45 0.94 5.60 -26.23
C LYS A 45 0.72 5.72 -27.74
N ALA A 46 1.23 6.78 -28.36
CA ALA A 46 1.10 7.00 -29.80
C ALA A 46 1.86 5.96 -30.64
N LYS A 47 3.02 5.50 -30.15
CA LYS A 47 3.84 4.48 -30.81
C LYS A 47 3.22 3.08 -30.73
N ASN A 48 2.69 2.70 -29.57
CA ASN A 48 2.29 1.32 -29.30
C ASN A 48 0.77 1.10 -29.23
N GLY A 49 -0.04 2.16 -29.17
CA GLY A 49 -1.50 2.08 -29.09
C GLY A 49 -2.03 1.45 -27.81
N LYS A 50 -1.23 1.39 -26.74
CA LYS A 50 -1.55 0.74 -25.47
C LYS A 50 -1.48 1.74 -24.29
N PRO A 51 -2.27 1.54 -23.22
CA PRO A 51 -2.08 2.27 -21.97
C PRO A 51 -0.67 2.09 -21.42
N LEU A 52 -0.20 3.10 -20.67
CA LEU A 52 1.06 2.99 -19.93
C LEU A 52 0.84 2.17 -18.68
N SER A 53 1.79 1.28 -18.40
CA SER A 53 1.88 0.59 -17.11
C SER A 53 2.92 1.32 -16.27
N GLU A 54 2.56 1.68 -15.04
CA GLU A 54 3.48 2.28 -14.08
C GLU A 54 3.69 1.30 -12.92
N PRO A 55 4.94 1.03 -12.51
CA PRO A 55 5.21 0.40 -11.22
C PRO A 55 5.01 1.42 -10.10
N LEU A 56 5.05 0.95 -8.85
CA LEU A 56 4.90 1.74 -7.63
C LEU A 56 3.46 2.26 -7.46
N GLY A 57 3.29 3.48 -6.96
CA GLY A 57 1.99 4.07 -6.63
C GLY A 57 1.78 5.44 -7.29
N SER A 58 0.72 6.13 -6.86
CA SER A 58 0.32 7.40 -7.44
C SER A 58 1.40 8.48 -7.40
N THR A 59 1.45 9.31 -8.45
CA THR A 59 2.26 10.54 -8.49
C THR A 59 1.53 11.75 -7.91
N LEU A 60 0.28 11.58 -7.47
CA LEU A 60 -0.50 12.65 -6.85
C LEU A 60 -0.07 12.89 -5.41
N ASN A 61 -0.02 14.16 -5.02
CA ASN A 61 0.20 14.56 -3.64
C ASN A 61 -1.14 14.59 -2.89
N PHE A 62 -1.51 13.46 -2.29
CA PHE A 62 -2.69 13.36 -1.46
C PHE A 62 -2.43 13.91 -0.06
N LYS A 63 -3.47 14.44 0.60
CA LYS A 63 -3.38 14.72 2.05
C LYS A 63 -3.12 13.40 2.79
N ASP A 64 -2.21 13.47 3.76
CA ASP A 64 -1.77 12.36 4.60
C ASP A 64 -1.74 12.80 6.08
N PHE A 65 -1.02 12.06 6.92
CA PHE A 65 -0.99 12.29 8.37
C PHE A 65 0.01 13.39 8.79
N GLN A 66 0.62 14.14 7.86
CA GLN A 66 1.64 15.15 8.18
C GLN A 66 1.08 16.36 8.96
N ASP A 67 -0.18 16.73 8.74
CA ASP A 67 -0.83 17.82 9.49
C ASP A 67 -1.35 17.39 10.87
N LEU A 68 -1.01 16.19 11.34
CA LEU A 68 -1.29 15.71 12.70
C LEU A 68 0.01 15.58 13.48
N MET A 69 0.01 16.01 14.74
CA MET A 69 1.16 15.90 15.64
C MET A 69 0.77 15.23 16.95
N PHE A 70 1.69 14.45 17.52
CA PHE A 70 1.53 13.87 18.85
C PHE A 70 1.67 14.93 19.94
N ILE A 71 0.86 14.83 20.99
CA ILE A 71 0.98 15.66 22.18
C ILE A 71 1.84 14.94 23.23
N PRO A 72 3.10 15.34 23.48
CA PRO A 72 3.92 14.69 24.49
C PRO A 72 3.33 14.92 25.89
N ARG A 73 3.43 13.91 26.76
CA ARG A 73 3.04 14.05 28.16
C ARG A 73 4.18 14.69 28.95
N MET A 74 3.83 15.62 29.85
CA MET A 74 4.79 16.23 30.78
C MET A 74 5.51 15.16 31.63
N PHE A 75 4.81 14.06 31.94
CA PHE A 75 5.35 12.90 32.63
C PHE A 75 5.29 11.69 31.68
N PRO A 76 6.40 11.35 31.00
CA PRO A 76 6.46 10.16 30.16
C PRO A 76 6.43 8.89 31.01
N LEU A 77 6.24 7.73 30.37
CA LEU A 77 6.37 6.45 31.07
C LEU A 77 7.79 6.25 31.61
N PRO A 78 7.94 5.71 32.83
CA PRO A 78 9.24 5.33 33.36
C PRO A 78 9.99 4.35 32.45
N ASP A 79 11.32 4.48 32.43
CA ASP A 79 12.20 3.54 31.75
C ASP A 79 11.97 2.11 32.24
N GLY A 80 12.05 1.15 31.33
CA GLY A 80 11.83 -0.27 31.64
C GLY A 80 10.36 -0.67 31.84
N THR A 81 9.40 0.26 31.82
CA THR A 81 7.96 -0.10 31.77
C THR A 81 7.72 -1.03 30.57
N PRO A 82 7.13 -2.22 30.78
CA PRO A 82 6.75 -3.12 29.69
C PRO A 82 5.73 -2.45 28.77
N LEU A 83 5.89 -2.60 27.46
CA LEU A 83 4.99 -2.04 26.45
C LEU A 83 4.26 -3.16 25.72
N ASP A 84 2.97 -2.95 25.48
CA ASP A 84 2.10 -3.87 24.75
C ASP A 84 1.74 -3.30 23.36
N LYS A 85 2.27 -3.94 22.32
CA LYS A 85 1.98 -3.62 20.91
C LYS A 85 1.13 -4.68 20.23
N LYS A 86 0.57 -5.62 20.99
CA LYS A 86 -0.15 -6.76 20.45
C LYS A 86 -1.50 -6.32 19.87
N VAL A 87 -1.80 -6.85 18.69
CA VAL A 87 -3.11 -6.71 18.02
C VAL A 87 -3.71 -8.09 17.79
N ILE A 88 -5.03 -8.19 17.91
CA ILE A 88 -5.78 -9.42 17.63
C ILE A 88 -6.62 -9.19 16.37
N ILE A 89 -6.35 -9.97 15.32
CA ILE A 89 -7.10 -9.97 14.08
C ILE A 89 -8.18 -11.05 14.13
N GLY A 90 -9.42 -10.66 13.79
CA GLY A 90 -10.57 -11.56 13.85
C GLY A 90 -10.92 -11.97 15.27
N LYS A 91 -11.18 -11.00 16.17
CA LYS A 91 -11.46 -11.23 17.61
C LYS A 91 -12.57 -12.25 17.90
N LYS A 92 -13.48 -12.47 16.94
CA LYS A 92 -14.60 -13.41 17.03
C LYS A 92 -14.36 -14.74 16.30
N ALA A 93 -13.25 -14.89 15.59
CA ALA A 93 -12.86 -16.13 14.95
C ALA A 93 -12.57 -17.20 16.00
N LYS A 94 -12.70 -18.48 15.64
CA LYS A 94 -12.38 -19.61 16.53
C LYS A 94 -10.89 -19.63 16.88
N LYS A 95 -10.05 -19.24 15.94
CA LYS A 95 -8.59 -19.14 16.06
C LYS A 95 -8.15 -17.74 15.63
N PRO A 96 -8.31 -16.71 16.47
CA PRO A 96 -7.89 -15.36 16.12
C PRO A 96 -6.37 -15.32 15.88
N MET A 97 -5.94 -14.47 14.95
CA MET A 97 -4.52 -14.30 14.67
C MET A 97 -3.94 -13.21 15.57
N GLU A 98 -2.93 -13.54 16.36
CA GLU A 98 -2.27 -12.61 17.27
C GLU A 98 -1.00 -12.04 16.64
N LEU A 99 -0.99 -10.73 16.39
CA LEU A 99 0.18 -10.02 15.88
C LEU A 99 0.94 -9.37 17.04
N PRO A 100 2.26 -9.58 17.17
CA PRO A 100 3.07 -8.96 18.23
C PRO A 100 3.33 -7.45 18.00
N VAL A 101 3.14 -6.99 16.75
CA VAL A 101 3.26 -5.60 16.31
C VAL A 101 2.09 -5.29 15.38
N PRO A 102 1.64 -4.02 15.24
CA PRO A 102 0.42 -3.69 14.50
C PRO A 102 0.60 -3.68 12.98
N PHE A 103 1.71 -4.18 12.43
CA PHE A 103 1.97 -4.16 10.99
C PHE A 103 2.41 -5.53 10.48
N MET A 104 2.05 -5.85 9.25
CA MET A 104 2.41 -7.07 8.51
C MET A 104 3.08 -6.70 7.18
N ILE A 105 3.81 -7.65 6.58
CA ILE A 105 4.34 -7.46 5.23
C ILE A 105 3.20 -7.63 4.21
N ALA A 106 3.04 -6.67 3.31
CA ALA A 106 1.97 -6.62 2.33
C ALA A 106 1.98 -7.79 1.34
N ALA A 107 0.81 -8.03 0.74
CA ALA A 107 0.58 -9.02 -0.30
C ALA A 107 1.38 -8.68 -1.57
N MET A 108 2.57 -9.27 -1.72
CA MET A 108 3.41 -9.17 -2.92
C MET A 108 3.60 -10.57 -3.50
N ALA A 109 3.11 -10.77 -4.71
CA ALA A 109 3.02 -12.08 -5.34
C ALA A 109 4.34 -12.54 -5.96
N TYR A 110 4.70 -13.82 -5.79
CA TYR A 110 5.76 -14.44 -6.57
C TYR A 110 5.38 -14.44 -8.06
N GLY A 111 6.21 -13.83 -8.92
CA GLY A 111 5.95 -13.80 -10.35
C GLY A 111 5.16 -12.58 -10.80
N ALA A 112 3.95 -12.38 -10.28
CA ALA A 112 3.16 -11.20 -10.66
C ALA A 112 3.74 -9.88 -10.10
N SER A 113 4.55 -9.96 -9.04
CA SER A 113 5.17 -8.79 -8.41
C SER A 113 6.67 -8.94 -8.21
N VAL A 114 7.09 -9.82 -7.30
CA VAL A 114 8.49 -9.94 -6.89
C VAL A 114 9.05 -11.32 -7.18
N SER A 115 10.38 -11.44 -7.20
CA SER A 115 11.05 -12.72 -7.39
C SER A 115 10.89 -13.65 -6.18
N MET A 116 11.09 -14.96 -6.37
CA MET A 116 11.11 -15.95 -5.29
C MET A 116 12.10 -15.55 -4.18
N LYS A 117 13.29 -15.09 -4.57
CA LYS A 117 14.34 -14.68 -3.64
C LYS A 117 13.86 -13.57 -2.69
N VAL A 118 13.11 -12.60 -3.21
CA VAL A 118 12.53 -11.53 -2.41
C VAL A 118 11.46 -12.08 -1.46
N LYS A 119 10.56 -12.95 -1.93
CA LYS A 119 9.56 -13.61 -1.05
C LYS A 119 10.21 -14.33 0.13
N LEU A 120 11.26 -15.09 -0.11
CA LEU A 120 11.99 -15.78 0.96
C LEU A 120 12.71 -14.81 1.90
N ALA A 121 13.25 -13.70 1.39
CA ALA A 121 13.87 -12.68 2.24
C ALA A 121 12.84 -12.01 3.16
N LEU A 122 11.67 -11.66 2.62
CA LEU A 122 10.57 -11.05 3.37
C LEU A 122 9.98 -12.01 4.41
N ALA A 123 9.78 -13.28 4.05
CA ALA A 123 9.34 -14.29 5.01
C ALA A 123 10.35 -14.47 6.17
N LYS A 124 11.66 -14.42 5.89
CA LYS A 124 12.69 -14.44 6.96
C LYS A 124 12.65 -13.17 7.80
N ALA A 125 12.52 -12.00 7.16
CA ALA A 125 12.45 -10.71 7.83
C ALA A 125 11.26 -10.63 8.80
N SER A 126 10.10 -11.16 8.43
CA SER A 126 8.90 -11.14 9.28
C SER A 126 9.12 -11.89 10.61
N THR A 127 9.99 -12.90 10.64
CA THR A 127 10.32 -13.67 11.86
C THR A 127 11.06 -12.85 12.92
N VAL A 128 11.75 -11.76 12.54
CA VAL A 128 12.54 -10.91 13.45
C VAL A 128 11.66 -10.24 14.50
N VAL A 129 10.50 -9.74 14.08
CA VAL A 129 9.47 -9.17 14.98
C VAL A 129 8.31 -10.13 15.21
N GLY A 130 8.31 -11.29 14.56
CA GLY A 130 7.27 -12.31 14.67
C GLY A 130 5.95 -11.93 13.98
N THR A 131 5.96 -10.98 13.04
CA THR A 131 4.76 -10.57 12.32
C THR A 131 4.45 -11.49 11.14
N ALA A 132 3.29 -11.28 10.51
CA ALA A 132 2.85 -12.04 9.35
C ALA A 132 3.45 -11.53 8.03
N THR A 133 3.59 -12.46 7.08
CA THR A 133 3.82 -12.17 5.65
C THR A 133 2.63 -12.67 4.84
N ASN A 134 2.40 -12.06 3.68
CA ASN A 134 1.26 -12.37 2.81
C ASN A 134 1.72 -12.90 1.45
N SER A 135 1.09 -13.98 0.98
CA SER A 135 1.43 -14.70 -0.25
C SER A 135 1.31 -13.86 -1.52
N GLY A 136 0.36 -12.92 -1.57
CA GLY A 136 -0.01 -12.21 -2.80
C GLY A 136 -0.86 -13.04 -3.76
N GLU A 137 -1.24 -12.43 -4.87
CA GLU A 137 -2.20 -12.95 -5.86
C GLU A 137 -1.79 -14.21 -6.62
N SER A 138 -0.57 -14.70 -6.41
CA SER A 138 -0.12 -16.00 -6.91
C SER A 138 -0.45 -17.16 -5.96
N GLY A 139 -1.18 -16.87 -4.88
CA GLY A 139 -1.67 -17.85 -3.91
C GLY A 139 -0.60 -18.44 -3.01
N PHE A 140 -0.96 -19.50 -2.28
CA PHE A 140 -0.10 -20.16 -1.30
C PHE A 140 1.25 -20.60 -1.90
N LEU A 141 2.34 -20.27 -1.21
CA LEU A 141 3.70 -20.69 -1.54
C LEU A 141 4.32 -21.47 -0.37
N GLN A 142 4.69 -22.73 -0.60
CA GLN A 142 5.17 -23.62 0.45
C GLN A 142 6.47 -23.10 1.07
N GLU A 143 7.39 -22.59 0.26
CA GLU A 143 8.69 -22.10 0.71
C GLU A 143 8.58 -20.87 1.62
N GLU A 144 7.55 -20.02 1.44
CA GLU A 144 7.25 -18.97 2.40
C GLU A 144 6.64 -19.53 3.68
N ARG A 145 5.70 -20.47 3.56
CA ARG A 145 5.03 -21.07 4.72
C ARG A 145 6.02 -21.76 5.65
N ASP A 146 7.02 -22.45 5.09
CA ASP A 146 8.06 -23.15 5.85
C ASP A 146 8.94 -22.21 6.68
N ILE A 147 8.96 -20.91 6.35
CA ILE A 147 9.77 -19.88 7.01
C ILE A 147 8.91 -19.02 7.96
N ALA A 148 7.73 -18.61 7.49
CA ALA A 148 6.91 -17.60 8.16
C ALA A 148 6.31 -18.13 9.47
N LYS A 149 6.40 -17.31 10.53
CA LYS A 149 5.73 -17.59 11.80
C LYS A 149 4.20 -17.49 11.70
N LEU A 150 3.74 -16.48 10.96
CA LEU A 150 2.35 -16.24 10.62
C LEU A 150 2.25 -16.02 9.12
N TYR A 151 1.34 -16.72 8.46
CA TYR A 151 1.21 -16.69 7.01
C TYR A 151 -0.21 -16.36 6.59
N VAL A 152 -0.36 -15.23 5.89
CA VAL A 152 -1.62 -14.83 5.27
C VAL A 152 -1.62 -15.35 3.84
N VAL A 153 -2.64 -16.11 3.48
CA VAL A 153 -2.82 -16.60 2.10
C VAL A 153 -3.87 -15.75 1.41
N GLN A 154 -3.48 -15.12 0.31
CA GLN A 154 -4.39 -14.33 -0.49
C GLN A 154 -5.18 -15.22 -1.46
N TYR A 155 -6.48 -15.37 -1.18
CA TYR A 155 -7.43 -16.06 -2.04
C TYR A 155 -7.73 -15.18 -3.26
N ASN A 156 -7.27 -15.61 -4.43
CA ASN A 156 -7.28 -14.81 -5.65
C ASN A 156 -8.28 -15.32 -6.71
N ARG A 157 -8.59 -14.46 -7.69
CA ARG A 157 -9.63 -14.68 -8.71
C ARG A 157 -9.26 -15.71 -9.77
N ALA A 158 -7.97 -16.04 -9.89
CA ALA A 158 -7.46 -17.00 -10.88
C ALA A 158 -7.43 -18.44 -10.35
N GLY A 159 -7.65 -18.66 -9.06
CA GLY A 159 -7.60 -19.99 -8.44
C GLY A 159 -6.17 -20.49 -8.18
N TRP A 160 -5.15 -19.66 -8.40
CA TRP A 160 -3.75 -20.05 -8.17
C TRP A 160 -3.49 -20.23 -6.68
N GLY A 161 -2.91 -21.37 -6.27
CA GLY A 161 -2.57 -21.61 -4.87
C GLY A 161 -3.75 -21.56 -3.88
N ASN A 162 -4.98 -21.82 -4.36
CA ASN A 162 -6.21 -21.84 -3.56
C ASN A 162 -6.65 -23.28 -3.18
N GLU A 163 -5.76 -24.27 -3.26
CA GLU A 163 -6.16 -25.66 -2.98
C GLU A 163 -6.51 -25.84 -1.49
N PRO A 164 -7.48 -26.71 -1.14
CA PRO A 164 -7.90 -26.95 0.23
C PRO A 164 -6.75 -27.20 1.21
N GLU A 165 -5.81 -28.06 0.86
CA GLU A 165 -4.67 -28.44 1.70
C GLU A 165 -3.65 -27.29 1.87
N GLN A 166 -3.65 -26.33 0.95
CA GLN A 166 -2.82 -25.14 1.02
C GLN A 166 -3.47 -24.08 1.92
N LEU A 167 -4.77 -23.83 1.75
CA LEU A 167 -5.53 -22.87 2.54
C LEU A 167 -5.60 -23.27 4.02
N GLN A 168 -5.63 -24.57 4.33
CA GLN A 168 -5.58 -25.09 5.70
C GLN A 168 -4.28 -24.79 6.46
N GLN A 169 -3.21 -24.41 5.75
CA GLN A 169 -1.93 -24.04 6.36
C GLN A 169 -1.83 -22.55 6.68
N ALA A 170 -2.82 -21.74 6.30
CA ALA A 170 -2.86 -20.31 6.57
C ALA A 170 -3.16 -20.00 8.05
N ASP A 171 -2.65 -18.87 8.53
CA ASP A 171 -3.03 -18.30 9.83
C ASP A 171 -4.14 -17.24 9.66
N MET A 172 -4.34 -16.74 8.44
CA MET A 172 -5.47 -15.92 7.99
C MET A 172 -5.64 -16.10 6.48
N ILE A 173 -6.88 -16.14 5.98
CA ILE A 173 -7.16 -16.09 4.54
C ILE A 173 -7.69 -14.71 4.17
N GLU A 174 -7.14 -14.12 3.12
CA GLU A 174 -7.54 -12.80 2.61
C GLU A 174 -8.14 -12.92 1.20
N ILE A 175 -9.45 -12.72 1.06
CA ILE A 175 -10.10 -12.63 -0.25
C ILE A 175 -9.79 -11.25 -0.85
N ARG A 176 -9.01 -11.22 -1.94
CA ARG A 176 -8.67 -9.95 -2.62
C ARG A 176 -9.69 -9.63 -3.70
N ILE A 177 -10.56 -8.66 -3.44
CA ILE A 177 -11.52 -8.13 -4.41
C ILE A 177 -10.87 -7.05 -5.26
N SER A 178 -10.15 -6.11 -4.63
CA SER A 178 -9.52 -4.97 -5.30
C SER A 178 -8.37 -4.39 -4.46
N GLN A 179 -7.58 -3.49 -5.06
CA GLN A 179 -6.40 -2.84 -4.47
C GLN A 179 -6.28 -1.40 -4.95
N GLY A 180 -5.68 -0.51 -4.15
CA GLY A 180 -5.58 0.92 -4.44
C GLY A 180 -4.99 1.23 -5.83
N ALA A 181 -3.89 0.57 -6.21
CA ALA A 181 -3.19 0.80 -7.47
C ALA A 181 -3.92 0.27 -8.72
N SER A 182 -4.63 -0.84 -8.60
CA SER A 182 -5.26 -1.56 -9.73
C SER A 182 -6.78 -1.44 -9.75
N ALA A 183 -7.38 -0.82 -8.74
CA ALA A 183 -8.80 -0.98 -8.43
C ALA A 183 -9.16 -2.48 -8.47
N GLY A 184 -10.16 -2.86 -9.28
CA GLY A 184 -10.53 -4.26 -9.53
C GLY A 184 -10.01 -4.83 -10.86
N ASP A 185 -9.04 -4.19 -11.51
CA ASP A 185 -8.58 -4.65 -12.83
C ASP A 185 -8.00 -6.07 -12.77
N GLY A 186 -8.17 -6.79 -13.87
CA GLY A 186 -7.45 -8.03 -14.12
C GLY A 186 -6.05 -7.72 -14.66
N PHE A 187 -5.23 -8.74 -14.79
CA PHE A 187 -3.94 -8.59 -15.47
C PHE A 187 -3.59 -9.85 -16.25
N ARG A 188 -2.61 -9.71 -17.15
CA ARG A 188 -2.06 -10.81 -17.93
C ARG A 188 -0.55 -10.75 -17.90
N ILE A 189 0.07 -11.88 -17.55
CA ILE A 189 1.52 -12.09 -17.69
C ILE A 189 1.73 -12.94 -18.95
N ASN A 190 2.49 -12.42 -19.90
CA ASN A 190 2.78 -13.12 -21.15
C ASN A 190 3.62 -14.39 -20.86
N SER A 191 3.29 -15.49 -21.54
CA SER A 191 4.00 -16.77 -21.40
C SER A 191 5.51 -16.67 -21.59
N GLU A 192 6.02 -15.72 -22.39
CA GLU A 192 7.44 -15.50 -22.66
C GLU A 192 8.24 -15.04 -21.44
N VAL A 193 7.61 -14.37 -20.47
CA VAL A 193 8.27 -13.90 -19.24
C VAL A 193 8.02 -14.82 -18.05
N ILE A 194 7.19 -15.87 -18.21
CA ILE A 194 6.90 -16.85 -17.18
C ILE A 194 7.94 -17.97 -17.24
N GLY A 195 8.84 -17.99 -16.26
CA GLY A 195 9.82 -19.05 -16.08
C GLY A 195 9.21 -20.38 -15.64
N ASP A 196 9.97 -21.47 -15.74
CA ASP A 196 9.45 -22.83 -15.52
C ASP A 196 8.95 -23.06 -14.08
N GLU A 197 9.61 -22.49 -13.08
CA GLU A 197 9.19 -22.60 -11.67
C GLU A 197 7.85 -21.90 -11.44
N LEU A 198 7.71 -20.66 -11.92
CA LEU A 198 6.45 -19.91 -11.84
C LEU A 198 5.33 -20.61 -12.62
N ARG A 199 5.65 -21.16 -13.80
CA ARG A 199 4.70 -21.92 -14.61
C ARG A 199 4.15 -23.13 -13.85
N LYS A 200 5.04 -23.88 -13.20
CA LYS A 200 4.66 -25.03 -12.35
C LYS A 200 3.84 -24.58 -11.14
N HIS A 201 4.25 -23.49 -10.48
CA HIS A 201 3.55 -22.91 -9.33
C HIS A 201 2.10 -22.53 -9.67
N LEU A 202 1.90 -21.84 -10.79
CA LEU A 202 0.58 -21.41 -11.28
C LEU A 202 -0.20 -22.53 -12.00
N LYS A 203 0.37 -23.74 -12.11
CA LYS A 203 -0.19 -24.90 -12.84
C LYS A 203 -0.56 -24.57 -14.29
N LEU A 204 0.29 -23.82 -14.98
CA LEU A 204 0.08 -23.39 -16.37
C LEU A 204 0.74 -24.35 -17.36
N GLU A 205 0.11 -24.56 -18.51
CA GLU A 205 0.71 -25.30 -19.62
C GLU A 205 1.86 -24.50 -20.28
N LYS A 206 2.72 -25.19 -21.04
CA LYS A 206 3.80 -24.54 -21.79
C LYS A 206 3.20 -23.60 -22.85
N GLY A 207 3.63 -22.33 -22.84
CA GLY A 207 3.11 -21.30 -23.75
C GLY A 207 1.77 -20.70 -23.33
N GLN A 208 1.21 -21.10 -22.20
CA GLN A 208 0.03 -20.47 -21.62
C GLN A 208 0.40 -19.18 -20.88
N ASP A 209 -0.36 -18.11 -21.15
CA ASP A 209 -0.32 -16.86 -20.39
C ASP A 209 -0.94 -17.05 -19.00
N ALA A 210 -0.42 -16.36 -17.99
CA ALA A 210 -1.11 -16.25 -16.70
C ALA A 210 -2.17 -15.14 -16.80
N VAL A 211 -3.43 -15.45 -16.53
CA VAL A 211 -4.54 -14.49 -16.60
C VAL A 211 -5.21 -14.39 -15.24
N MET A 212 -5.21 -13.18 -14.67
CA MET A 212 -6.03 -12.81 -13.52
C MET A 212 -7.33 -12.19 -14.02
N PRO A 213 -8.50 -12.84 -13.80
CA PRO A 213 -9.79 -12.25 -14.14
C PRO A 213 -10.07 -10.99 -13.31
N ALA A 214 -10.86 -10.05 -13.85
CA ALA A 214 -11.29 -8.86 -13.11
C ALA A 214 -12.25 -9.19 -11.94
N ARG A 215 -12.96 -10.33 -12.02
CA ARG A 215 -13.93 -10.75 -11.00
C ARG A 215 -13.72 -12.22 -10.66
N PHE A 216 -14.01 -12.59 -9.41
CA PHE A 216 -14.25 -13.98 -9.06
C PHE A 216 -15.39 -14.57 -9.90
N PRO A 217 -15.24 -15.78 -10.46
CA PRO A 217 -16.32 -16.45 -11.17
C PRO A 217 -17.55 -16.73 -10.29
N ASP A 218 -17.33 -16.94 -8.99
CA ASP A 218 -18.29 -17.43 -8.01
C ASP A 218 -18.72 -16.39 -6.95
N ILE A 219 -18.24 -15.14 -7.03
CA ILE A 219 -18.64 -14.06 -6.10
C ILE A 219 -19.25 -12.90 -6.88
N ASN A 220 -20.58 -12.85 -6.94
CA ASN A 220 -21.30 -11.84 -7.71
C ASN A 220 -22.11 -10.81 -6.89
N ASN A 221 -22.29 -11.06 -5.61
CA ASN A 221 -22.99 -10.18 -4.68
C ASN A 221 -22.54 -10.50 -3.24
N GLU A 222 -23.10 -9.79 -2.28
CA GLU A 222 -22.81 -9.94 -0.85
C GLU A 222 -23.23 -11.31 -0.28
N GLU A 223 -24.25 -11.98 -0.84
CA GLU A 223 -24.66 -13.33 -0.43
C GLU A 223 -23.66 -14.38 -0.92
N ASP A 224 -23.18 -14.27 -2.16
CA ASP A 224 -22.12 -15.13 -2.67
C ASP A 224 -20.83 -14.96 -1.85
N LEU A 225 -20.50 -13.71 -1.49
CA LEU A 225 -19.34 -13.42 -0.63
C LEU A 225 -19.51 -14.04 0.75
N LYS A 226 -20.71 -13.94 1.35
CA LYS A 226 -21.03 -14.60 2.63
C LYS A 226 -20.84 -16.11 2.56
N ASN A 227 -21.35 -16.74 1.49
CA ASN A 227 -21.20 -18.17 1.28
C ASN A 227 -19.73 -18.57 1.17
N LYS A 228 -18.93 -17.79 0.41
CA LYS A 228 -17.49 -18.03 0.31
C LYS A 228 -16.77 -17.84 1.64
N VAL A 229 -17.10 -16.79 2.39
CA VAL A 229 -16.52 -16.55 3.72
C VAL A 229 -16.79 -17.72 4.67
N ASN A 230 -18.01 -18.27 4.67
CA ASN A 230 -18.34 -19.45 5.48
C ASN A 230 -17.61 -20.71 5.01
N GLU A 231 -17.57 -20.96 3.70
CA GLU A 231 -16.83 -22.09 3.11
C GLU A 231 -15.35 -22.07 3.52
N LEU A 232 -14.66 -20.93 3.35
CA LEU A 232 -13.26 -20.79 3.70
C LEU A 232 -13.02 -20.91 5.21
N ARG A 233 -13.93 -20.36 6.03
CA ARG A 233 -13.87 -20.46 7.48
C ARG A 233 -13.99 -21.91 7.95
N GLU A 234 -14.91 -22.68 7.37
CA GLU A 234 -15.09 -24.10 7.68
C GLU A 234 -13.87 -24.91 7.23
N LEU A 235 -13.41 -24.66 5.99
CA LEU A 235 -12.25 -25.32 5.40
C LEU A 235 -10.98 -25.16 6.27
N ALA A 236 -10.74 -23.96 6.78
CA ALA A 236 -9.53 -23.60 7.52
C ALA A 236 -9.70 -23.65 9.06
N ASP A 237 -10.70 -24.40 9.54
CA ASP A 237 -10.95 -24.66 10.97
C ASP A 237 -11.04 -23.38 11.83
N GLY A 238 -11.69 -22.34 11.27
CA GLY A 238 -12.10 -21.13 11.98
C GLY A 238 -10.99 -20.10 12.24
N ILE A 239 -9.92 -20.08 11.44
CA ILE A 239 -9.01 -18.92 11.33
C ILE A 239 -9.76 -17.69 10.78
N PRO A 240 -9.22 -16.46 10.90
CA PRO A 240 -9.89 -15.26 10.42
C PRO A 240 -9.99 -15.24 8.88
N ILE A 241 -11.15 -14.81 8.38
CA ILE A 241 -11.33 -14.51 6.95
C ILE A 241 -11.40 -12.99 6.77
N ALA A 242 -10.39 -12.46 6.07
CA ALA A 242 -10.30 -11.07 5.71
C ALA A 242 -10.78 -10.82 4.27
N VAL A 243 -11.29 -9.62 4.00
CA VAL A 243 -11.56 -9.17 2.62
C VAL A 243 -10.80 -7.88 2.34
N LYS A 244 -10.05 -7.86 1.25
CA LYS A 244 -9.29 -6.69 0.78
C LYS A 244 -10.02 -5.97 -0.35
N ILE A 245 -10.22 -4.67 -0.16
CA ILE A 245 -10.84 -3.76 -1.13
C ILE A 245 -10.02 -2.48 -1.29
N ALA A 246 -10.03 -1.93 -2.51
CA ALA A 246 -9.67 -0.54 -2.75
C ALA A 246 -10.70 0.39 -2.10
N ALA A 247 -10.26 1.51 -1.54
CA ALA A 247 -11.15 2.49 -0.94
C ALA A 247 -12.03 3.15 -2.00
N GLY A 248 -13.25 2.64 -2.17
CA GLY A 248 -14.24 3.09 -3.16
C GLY A 248 -15.47 3.70 -2.49
N ASN A 249 -16.63 3.05 -2.62
CA ASN A 249 -17.84 3.48 -1.92
C ASN A 249 -17.84 2.91 -0.49
N ILE A 250 -16.97 3.46 0.35
CA ILE A 250 -16.57 2.90 1.66
C ILE A 250 -17.77 2.39 2.46
N GLU A 251 -18.79 3.22 2.71
CA GLU A 251 -19.92 2.83 3.56
C GLU A 251 -20.75 1.68 2.95
N GLU A 252 -21.01 1.72 1.64
CA GLU A 252 -21.76 0.66 0.97
C GLU A 252 -20.96 -0.65 0.92
N ASP A 253 -19.66 -0.55 0.64
CA ASP A 253 -18.77 -1.70 0.58
C ASP A 253 -18.62 -2.33 1.98
N LEU A 254 -18.44 -1.51 3.03
CA LEU A 254 -18.41 -1.98 4.42
C LEU A 254 -19.71 -2.65 4.83
N ASP A 255 -20.88 -2.13 4.43
CA ASP A 255 -22.17 -2.77 4.71
C ASP A 255 -22.25 -4.19 4.11
N LYS A 256 -21.74 -4.38 2.88
CA LYS A 256 -21.65 -5.71 2.25
C LYS A 256 -20.68 -6.64 2.97
N LEU A 257 -19.52 -6.13 3.41
CA LEU A 257 -18.53 -6.92 4.14
C LEU A 257 -19.04 -7.35 5.52
N LEU A 258 -19.73 -6.46 6.23
CA LEU A 258 -20.39 -6.77 7.50
C LEU A 258 -21.50 -7.82 7.31
N TYR A 259 -22.30 -7.69 6.24
CA TYR A 259 -23.30 -8.70 5.89
C TYR A 259 -22.69 -10.07 5.59
N ALA A 260 -21.56 -10.10 4.88
CA ALA A 260 -20.81 -11.33 4.59
C ALA A 260 -20.17 -11.96 5.84
N GLY A 261 -20.13 -11.25 6.96
CA GLY A 261 -19.62 -11.76 8.23
C GLY A 261 -18.11 -11.97 8.22
N VAL A 262 -17.37 -11.05 7.61
CA VAL A 262 -15.89 -11.09 7.59
C VAL A 262 -15.32 -10.83 8.98
N ASP A 263 -14.15 -11.39 9.26
CA ASP A 263 -13.44 -11.23 10.54
C ASP A 263 -12.51 -10.00 10.52
N ALA A 264 -12.04 -9.62 9.33
CA ALA A 264 -11.24 -8.43 9.11
C ALA A 264 -11.53 -7.78 7.75
N ILE A 265 -11.33 -6.47 7.68
CA ILE A 265 -11.46 -5.66 6.47
C ILE A 265 -10.10 -5.03 6.20
N VAL A 266 -9.56 -5.27 5.00
CA VAL A 266 -8.33 -4.63 4.55
C VAL A 266 -8.72 -3.52 3.57
N LEU A 267 -8.58 -2.27 4.01
CA LEU A 267 -8.95 -1.10 3.22
C LEU A 267 -7.69 -0.45 2.63
N ASP A 268 -7.58 -0.49 1.31
CA ASP A 268 -6.43 -0.02 0.54
C ASP A 268 -6.71 1.35 -0.06
N GLY A 269 -6.07 2.40 0.46
CA GLY A 269 -6.24 3.75 -0.04
C GLY A 269 -5.65 3.94 -1.44
N ALA A 270 -5.95 5.07 -2.08
CA ALA A 270 -5.44 5.44 -3.41
C ALA A 270 -3.90 5.43 -3.50
N GLN A 271 -3.20 5.49 -2.36
CA GLN A 271 -1.75 5.36 -2.26
C GLN A 271 -1.23 3.91 -2.35
N GLY A 272 -2.09 2.92 -2.58
CA GLY A 272 -1.66 1.55 -2.85
C GLY A 272 -0.65 1.50 -3.99
N GLU A 273 0.31 0.58 -3.90
CA GLU A 273 1.41 0.42 -4.87
C GLU A 273 1.25 -0.90 -5.64
N THR A 274 1.99 -1.08 -6.73
CA THR A 274 1.95 -2.27 -7.60
C THR A 274 3.31 -2.51 -8.26
N SER A 275 3.56 -3.71 -8.75
CA SER A 275 4.67 -3.98 -9.69
C SER A 275 4.40 -3.41 -11.08
N GLY A 276 3.13 -3.23 -11.43
CA GLY A 276 2.71 -2.66 -12.70
C GLY A 276 1.19 -2.65 -12.84
N SER A 277 0.60 -1.47 -12.94
CA SER A 277 -0.82 -1.30 -13.29
C SER A 277 -0.98 -0.16 -14.29
N PRO A 278 -2.12 -0.08 -15.00
CA PRO A 278 -2.39 1.06 -15.87
C PRO A 278 -2.29 2.41 -15.12
N GLU A 279 -1.58 3.39 -15.70
CA GLU A 279 -1.45 4.75 -15.17
C GLU A 279 -2.81 5.36 -14.78
N ILE A 280 -3.85 5.02 -15.56
CA ILE A 280 -5.21 5.50 -15.33
C ILE A 280 -5.77 5.04 -13.98
N THR A 281 -5.54 3.79 -13.56
CA THR A 281 -6.02 3.31 -12.25
C THR A 281 -5.17 3.89 -11.13
N ILE A 282 -3.84 3.91 -11.30
CA ILE A 282 -2.89 4.40 -10.29
C ILE A 282 -3.16 5.85 -9.89
N ASN A 283 -3.46 6.72 -10.86
CA ASN A 283 -3.54 8.16 -10.62
C ASN A 283 -4.96 8.71 -10.54
N ASN A 284 -6.02 7.91 -10.77
CA ASN A 284 -7.38 8.44 -10.89
C ASN A 284 -8.45 7.62 -10.16
N PHE A 285 -8.10 6.50 -9.53
CA PHE A 285 -9.04 5.64 -8.83
C PHE A 285 -8.73 5.57 -7.33
N GLY A 286 -9.79 5.43 -6.54
CA GLY A 286 -9.71 5.25 -5.10
C GLY A 286 -9.75 6.55 -4.28
N ILE A 287 -10.08 6.38 -3.01
CA ILE A 287 -10.10 7.43 -2.00
C ILE A 287 -8.77 7.39 -1.23
N PRO A 288 -8.13 8.54 -0.98
CA PRO A 288 -6.91 8.59 -0.19
C PRO A 288 -7.03 7.98 1.21
N THR A 289 -5.97 7.31 1.66
CA THR A 289 -5.91 6.51 2.90
C THR A 289 -6.44 7.22 4.13
N LEU A 290 -6.08 8.49 4.35
CA LEU A 290 -6.54 9.27 5.49
C LEU A 290 -8.08 9.39 5.51
N TYR A 291 -8.67 9.80 4.39
CA TYR A 291 -10.13 9.95 4.29
C TYR A 291 -10.82 8.60 4.38
N ALA A 292 -10.21 7.57 3.78
CA ALA A 292 -10.73 6.21 3.81
C ALA A 292 -10.82 5.67 5.24
N LEU A 293 -9.75 5.87 6.03
CA LEU A 293 -9.69 5.49 7.43
C LEU A 293 -10.79 6.18 8.25
N VAL A 294 -10.87 7.51 8.19
CA VAL A 294 -11.84 8.24 9.03
C VAL A 294 -13.27 7.82 8.73
N ARG A 295 -13.64 7.77 7.43
CA ARG A 295 -14.99 7.35 7.02
C ARG A 295 -15.31 5.92 7.42
N ALA A 296 -14.34 5.01 7.28
CA ALA A 296 -14.51 3.61 7.66
C ALA A 296 -14.75 3.47 9.17
N VAL A 297 -13.94 4.12 10.01
CA VAL A 297 -14.08 4.09 11.46
C VAL A 297 -15.44 4.64 11.89
N GLU A 298 -15.83 5.83 11.43
CA GLU A 298 -17.12 6.45 11.76
C GLU A 298 -18.31 5.59 11.30
N HIS A 299 -18.18 4.91 10.16
CA HIS A 299 -19.22 4.00 9.68
C HIS A 299 -19.33 2.74 10.55
N LEU A 300 -18.20 2.09 10.86
CA LEU A 300 -18.17 0.91 11.73
C LEU A 300 -18.68 1.21 13.14
N GLU A 301 -18.39 2.40 13.68
CA GLU A 301 -18.95 2.88 14.95
C GLU A 301 -20.47 3.05 14.87
N ARG A 302 -20.99 3.72 13.83
CA ARG A 302 -22.44 3.89 13.62
C ARG A 302 -23.18 2.55 13.47
N LYS A 303 -22.53 1.55 12.91
CA LYS A 303 -23.07 0.18 12.77
C LYS A 303 -22.91 -0.67 14.03
N GLY A 304 -22.24 -0.17 15.06
CA GLY A 304 -21.92 -0.95 16.26
C GLY A 304 -20.96 -2.12 16.00
N ALA A 305 -20.20 -2.04 14.89
CA ALA A 305 -19.35 -3.11 14.39
C ALA A 305 -17.86 -2.89 14.70
N ARG A 306 -17.46 -1.72 15.21
CA ARG A 306 -16.05 -1.36 15.49
C ARG A 306 -15.30 -2.39 16.32
N ASP A 307 -15.96 -2.99 17.31
CA ASP A 307 -15.36 -4.02 18.17
C ASP A 307 -15.48 -5.45 17.61
N SER A 308 -16.25 -5.62 16.53
CA SER A 308 -16.55 -6.94 15.96
C SER A 308 -15.67 -7.34 14.79
N VAL A 309 -15.13 -6.37 14.05
CA VAL A 309 -14.31 -6.59 12.86
C VAL A 309 -13.00 -5.81 12.98
N SER A 310 -11.89 -6.42 12.59
CA SER A 310 -10.60 -5.75 12.56
C SER A 310 -10.49 -4.87 11.30
N LEU A 311 -10.10 -3.61 11.45
CA LEU A 311 -9.83 -2.69 10.33
C LEU A 311 -8.32 -2.61 10.09
N ILE A 312 -7.88 -3.23 8.99
CA ILE A 312 -6.49 -3.24 8.53
C ILE A 312 -6.35 -2.20 7.43
N MET A 313 -5.44 -1.26 7.59
CA MET A 313 -5.20 -0.20 6.60
C MET A 313 -3.98 -0.50 5.74
N THR A 314 -4.03 -0.09 4.47
CA THR A 314 -2.88 -0.15 3.56
C THR A 314 -2.94 0.98 2.55
N GLY A 315 -1.82 1.21 1.87
CA GLY A 315 -1.64 2.32 0.92
C GLY A 315 -0.97 3.52 1.57
N GLY A 316 0.32 3.70 1.29
CA GLY A 316 1.08 4.90 1.67
C GLY A 316 1.69 4.92 3.08
N PHE A 317 1.57 3.86 3.89
CA PHE A 317 2.26 3.77 5.19
C PHE A 317 3.74 3.46 5.00
N ARG A 318 4.61 4.33 5.53
CA ARG A 318 6.08 4.24 5.36
C ARG A 318 6.86 4.18 6.66
N ASP A 319 6.29 4.70 7.75
CA ASP A 319 6.96 4.83 9.04
C ASP A 319 6.02 4.55 10.22
N ALA A 320 6.59 4.49 11.42
CA ALA A 320 5.84 4.25 12.64
C ALA A 320 4.90 5.41 13.01
N ALA A 321 5.22 6.65 12.62
CA ALA A 321 4.45 7.83 13.00
C ALA A 321 3.08 7.82 12.29
N ASP A 322 3.04 7.54 10.99
CA ASP A 322 1.80 7.41 10.23
C ASP A 322 0.91 6.30 10.79
N MET A 323 1.50 5.14 11.10
CA MET A 323 0.78 4.01 11.68
C MET A 323 0.20 4.34 13.05
N LEU A 324 0.99 4.95 13.95
CA LEU A 324 0.50 5.33 15.29
C LEU A 324 -0.59 6.41 15.24
N LYS A 325 -0.47 7.39 14.33
CA LYS A 325 -1.52 8.39 14.10
C LYS A 325 -2.79 7.72 13.60
N ALA A 326 -2.67 6.76 12.67
CA ALA A 326 -3.80 5.99 12.18
C ALA A 326 -4.44 5.10 13.27
N ILE A 327 -3.65 4.51 14.17
CA ILE A 327 -4.17 3.79 15.36
C ILE A 327 -4.98 4.73 16.23
N ALA A 328 -4.45 5.92 16.54
CA ALA A 328 -5.17 6.93 17.32
C ALA A 328 -6.48 7.40 16.64
N LEU A 329 -6.56 7.31 15.31
CA LEU A 329 -7.79 7.55 14.53
C LEU A 329 -8.71 6.33 14.40
N GLY A 330 -8.28 5.15 14.85
CA GLY A 330 -9.11 3.95 14.94
C GLY A 330 -8.73 2.79 14.03
N ALA A 331 -7.57 2.79 13.36
CA ALA A 331 -7.05 1.61 12.66
C ALA A 331 -6.59 0.53 13.66
N ASP A 332 -6.73 -0.76 13.31
CA ASP A 332 -6.27 -1.86 14.17
C ASP A 332 -4.88 -2.37 13.75
N ALA A 333 -4.62 -2.50 12.45
CA ALA A 333 -3.33 -2.97 11.92
C ALA A 333 -3.03 -2.44 10.52
N PHE A 334 -1.85 -2.76 10.00
CA PHE A 334 -1.36 -2.24 8.71
C PHE A 334 -0.71 -3.32 7.84
N TYR A 335 -0.80 -3.14 6.53
CA TYR A 335 0.18 -3.74 5.61
C TYR A 335 1.20 -2.70 5.17
N ILE A 336 2.47 -3.10 5.12
CA ILE A 336 3.59 -2.33 4.57
C ILE A 336 4.26 -3.12 3.44
N GLY A 337 4.32 -2.52 2.25
CA GLY A 337 4.82 -3.14 1.02
C GLY A 337 6.16 -2.57 0.60
N TYR A 338 6.13 -1.56 -0.27
CA TYR A 338 7.32 -0.95 -0.88
C TYR A 338 8.42 -0.52 0.10
N PRO A 339 8.14 0.05 1.30
CA PRO A 339 9.20 0.37 2.26
C PRO A 339 10.02 -0.87 2.66
N VAL A 340 9.39 -2.04 2.74
CA VAL A 340 10.05 -3.30 3.09
C VAL A 340 10.90 -3.81 1.92
N ASP A 341 10.42 -3.70 0.68
CA ASP A 341 11.21 -4.03 -0.53
C ASP A 341 12.45 -3.13 -0.65
N ILE A 342 12.29 -1.83 -0.42
CA ILE A 342 13.41 -0.89 -0.41
C ILE A 342 14.38 -1.25 0.72
N ALA A 343 13.91 -1.54 1.93
CA ALA A 343 14.77 -1.97 3.02
C ALA A 343 15.54 -3.25 2.68
N ALA A 344 14.92 -4.22 2.00
CA ALA A 344 15.57 -5.45 1.56
C ALA A 344 16.63 -5.19 0.46
N ALA A 345 16.36 -4.26 -0.46
CA ALA A 345 17.19 -4.04 -1.64
C ALA A 345 18.29 -2.97 -1.46
N TYR A 346 18.12 -2.04 -0.52
CA TYR A 346 18.91 -0.80 -0.41
C TYR A 346 20.42 -1.01 -0.42
N THR A 347 20.93 -1.92 0.43
CA THR A 347 22.38 -2.17 0.56
C THR A 347 22.97 -2.92 -0.64
N GLN A 348 22.09 -3.48 -1.49
CA GLN A 348 22.44 -4.32 -2.62
C GLN A 348 22.41 -3.56 -3.96
N PHE A 349 21.94 -2.31 -3.98
CA PHE A 349 21.89 -1.49 -5.20
C PHE A 349 23.27 -1.24 -5.84
N ASN A 350 24.35 -1.34 -5.06
CA ASN A 350 25.72 -1.26 -5.58
C ASN A 350 26.09 -2.42 -6.53
N ARG A 351 25.29 -3.49 -6.57
CA ARG A 351 25.47 -4.61 -7.51
C ARG A 351 24.87 -4.32 -8.88
N LEU A 352 23.98 -3.34 -8.98
CA LEU A 352 23.31 -3.00 -10.24
C LEU A 352 24.30 -2.35 -11.22
N PRO A 353 24.27 -2.73 -12.50
CA PRO A 353 25.01 -2.03 -13.54
C PRO A 353 24.63 -0.53 -13.62
N PRO A 354 25.55 0.34 -14.06
CA PRO A 354 25.22 1.75 -14.30
C PRO A 354 24.04 1.92 -15.26
N GLY A 355 23.03 2.67 -14.84
CA GLY A 355 21.83 2.95 -15.63
C GLY A 355 20.66 1.99 -15.41
N SER A 356 20.82 0.95 -14.58
CA SER A 356 19.71 0.07 -14.18
C SER A 356 18.78 0.76 -13.17
N SER A 357 17.51 0.36 -13.16
CA SER A 357 16.54 0.84 -12.17
C SER A 357 16.70 0.05 -10.86
N PRO A 358 16.53 0.67 -9.67
CA PRO A 358 16.46 -0.06 -8.40
C PRO A 358 15.42 -1.20 -8.42
N THR A 359 14.32 -1.02 -9.14
CA THR A 359 13.26 -2.03 -9.30
C THR A 359 13.74 -3.29 -10.00
N ASP A 360 14.78 -3.21 -10.84
CA ASP A 360 15.31 -4.35 -11.61
C ASP A 360 15.89 -5.45 -10.71
N LEU A 361 16.14 -5.13 -9.43
CA LEU A 361 16.71 -6.06 -8.45
C LEU A 361 15.65 -6.91 -7.75
N TYR A 362 14.43 -6.39 -7.55
CA TYR A 362 13.43 -7.03 -6.70
C TYR A 362 12.11 -7.37 -7.41
N LEU A 363 11.70 -6.62 -8.43
CA LEU A 363 10.54 -6.98 -9.25
C LEU A 363 10.85 -8.22 -10.09
N TYR A 364 9.85 -9.09 -10.29
CA TYR A 364 10.05 -10.39 -10.96
C TYR A 364 10.55 -10.25 -12.41
N ASP A 365 10.03 -9.28 -13.16
CA ASP A 365 10.44 -8.96 -14.54
C ASP A 365 11.71 -8.09 -14.60
N GLY A 366 12.30 -7.79 -13.44
CA GLY A 366 13.56 -7.08 -13.32
C GLY A 366 14.74 -7.83 -13.96
N LYS A 367 15.61 -7.09 -14.64
CA LYS A 367 16.74 -7.66 -15.41
C LYS A 367 17.84 -8.27 -14.55
N HIS A 368 17.85 -8.00 -13.24
CA HIS A 368 18.96 -8.26 -12.34
C HIS A 368 18.54 -8.94 -11.03
N THR A 369 17.40 -9.64 -11.04
CA THR A 369 16.89 -10.38 -9.87
C THR A 369 17.84 -11.49 -9.41
N ASP A 370 18.72 -11.97 -10.30
CA ASP A 370 19.78 -12.91 -9.99
C ASP A 370 20.83 -12.33 -9.02
N LEU A 371 21.03 -11.01 -9.01
CA LEU A 371 21.98 -10.31 -8.14
C LEU A 371 21.48 -10.12 -6.70
N PHE A 372 20.18 -10.35 -6.46
CA PHE A 372 19.61 -10.24 -5.12
C PHE A 372 20.11 -11.39 -4.23
N ASP A 373 20.65 -11.03 -3.07
CA ASP A 373 21.04 -11.93 -2.00
C ASP A 373 19.94 -12.00 -0.94
N VAL A 374 19.44 -13.21 -0.73
CA VAL A 374 18.30 -13.47 0.16
C VAL A 374 18.64 -13.18 1.62
N LYS A 375 19.88 -13.47 2.05
CA LYS A 375 20.27 -13.31 3.45
C LYS A 375 20.41 -11.83 3.79
N GLU A 376 21.14 -11.09 2.97
CA GLU A 376 21.33 -9.65 3.17
C GLU A 376 19.99 -8.91 3.10
N GLY A 377 19.13 -9.27 2.15
CA GLY A 377 17.78 -8.69 2.05
C GLY A 377 16.92 -8.99 3.28
N ALA A 378 16.97 -10.22 3.80
CA ALA A 378 16.28 -10.59 5.03
C ALA A 378 16.80 -9.82 6.25
N ASP A 379 18.12 -9.70 6.39
CA ASP A 379 18.77 -9.00 7.50
C ASP A 379 18.39 -7.50 7.49
N CYS A 380 18.44 -6.85 6.32
CA CYS A 380 18.12 -5.42 6.19
C CYS A 380 16.63 -5.14 6.40
N ALA A 381 15.74 -5.91 5.78
CA ALA A 381 14.30 -5.78 6.00
C ALA A 381 13.93 -6.09 7.46
N GLY A 382 14.55 -7.11 8.07
CA GLY A 382 14.36 -7.45 9.48
C GLY A 382 14.77 -6.31 10.42
N ASN A 383 15.91 -5.66 10.15
CA ASN A 383 16.34 -4.46 10.89
C ASN A 383 15.35 -3.30 10.75
N PHE A 384 14.80 -3.09 9.56
CA PHE A 384 13.77 -2.07 9.33
C PHE A 384 12.49 -2.36 10.14
N LEU A 385 11.96 -3.58 10.11
CA LEU A 385 10.80 -3.95 10.91
C LEU A 385 11.05 -3.79 12.41
N LYS A 386 12.26 -4.15 12.88
CA LYS A 386 12.67 -3.95 14.26
C LYS A 386 12.73 -2.46 14.62
N ALA A 387 13.28 -1.63 13.75
CA ALA A 387 13.35 -0.18 13.95
C ALA A 387 11.94 0.44 14.05
N LEU A 388 11.01 0.07 13.17
CA LEU A 388 9.61 0.51 13.27
C LEU A 388 8.99 0.14 14.62
N SER A 389 9.25 -1.07 15.12
CA SER A 389 8.78 -1.50 16.44
C SER A 389 9.40 -0.68 17.57
N GLU A 390 10.69 -0.33 17.49
CA GLU A 390 11.38 0.50 18.50
C GLU A 390 10.91 1.96 18.45
N GLU A 391 10.65 2.52 17.28
CA GLU A 391 10.06 3.84 17.10
C GLU A 391 8.67 3.92 17.77
N MET A 392 7.88 2.86 17.64
CA MET A 392 6.59 2.76 18.35
C MET A 392 6.77 2.78 19.86
N ASP A 393 7.78 2.08 20.38
CA ASP A 393 8.09 2.08 21.81
C ASP A 393 8.50 3.46 22.33
N ILE A 394 9.30 4.19 21.56
CA ILE A 394 9.70 5.57 21.88
C ILE A 394 8.46 6.47 21.95
N ALA A 395 7.60 6.43 20.93
CA ALA A 395 6.40 7.26 20.88
C ALA A 395 5.45 6.97 22.04
N LEU A 396 5.17 5.69 22.33
CA LEU A 396 4.33 5.28 23.45
C LEU A 396 4.84 5.81 24.80
N ARG A 397 6.16 5.76 25.04
CA ARG A 397 6.76 6.31 26.25
C ARG A 397 6.57 7.82 26.36
N CYS A 398 6.83 8.56 25.28
CA CYS A 398 6.62 10.01 25.22
C CYS A 398 5.14 10.40 25.42
N LEU A 399 4.22 9.54 25.00
CA LEU A 399 2.77 9.71 25.16
C LEU A 399 2.24 9.23 26.52
N GLY A 400 3.09 8.64 27.38
CA GLY A 400 2.66 8.11 28.67
C GLY A 400 1.74 6.88 28.55
N LYS A 401 1.83 6.12 27.46
CA LYS A 401 0.95 4.96 27.16
C LYS A 401 1.76 3.68 27.17
N ASP A 402 1.33 2.69 27.94
CA ASP A 402 1.97 1.37 28.04
C ASP A 402 1.45 0.38 26.99
N SER A 403 0.45 0.76 26.20
CA SER A 403 -0.15 -0.07 25.17
C SER A 403 -0.61 0.77 23.98
N ILE A 404 -0.42 0.26 22.76
CA ILE A 404 -0.94 0.88 21.53
C ILE A 404 -2.46 1.02 21.54
N ASN A 405 -3.15 0.11 22.24
CA ASN A 405 -4.61 0.09 22.34
C ASN A 405 -5.15 1.25 23.21
N LYS A 406 -4.28 2.02 23.87
CA LYS A 406 -4.63 3.21 24.65
C LYS A 406 -4.44 4.52 23.87
N LEU A 407 -3.98 4.46 22.63
CA LEU A 407 -3.89 5.63 21.76
C LEU A 407 -5.28 6.08 21.32
N SER A 408 -5.50 7.38 21.31
CA SER A 408 -6.76 7.96 20.85
C SER A 408 -6.53 9.32 20.19
N LYS A 409 -7.60 9.90 19.63
CA LYS A 409 -7.59 11.27 19.08
C LYS A 409 -7.08 12.32 20.06
N GLU A 410 -7.19 12.09 21.37
CA GLU A 410 -6.71 13.00 22.43
C GLU A 410 -5.17 13.04 22.55
N ASP A 411 -4.48 12.06 21.95
CA ASP A 411 -3.01 12.04 21.90
C ASP A 411 -2.48 12.81 20.68
N LEU A 412 -3.38 13.39 19.87
CA LEU A 412 -3.08 14.14 18.64
C LEU A 412 -3.59 15.58 18.70
N VAL A 413 -2.95 16.46 17.92
CA VAL A 413 -3.47 17.77 17.52
C VAL A 413 -3.37 17.95 16.01
N ALA A 414 -4.35 18.64 15.43
CA ALA A 414 -4.34 19.03 14.03
C ALA A 414 -3.65 20.39 13.86
N LEU A 415 -2.77 20.50 12.87
CA LEU A 415 -2.05 21.73 12.53
C LEU A 415 -2.85 22.64 11.58
N THR A 416 -3.90 22.13 10.95
CA THR A 416 -4.74 22.86 10.01
C THR A 416 -6.22 22.67 10.34
N GLN A 417 -7.04 23.67 10.01
CA GLN A 417 -8.50 23.59 10.21
C GLN A 417 -9.12 22.46 9.39
N ASP A 418 -8.66 22.29 8.15
CA ASP A 418 -9.08 21.19 7.29
C ASP A 418 -8.82 19.84 7.98
N MET A 419 -7.60 19.63 8.51
CA MET A 419 -7.25 18.37 9.16
C MET A 419 -8.10 18.11 10.40
N ALA A 420 -8.37 19.14 11.21
CA ALA A 420 -9.27 19.04 12.36
C ALA A 420 -10.69 18.64 11.93
N GLN A 421 -11.21 19.23 10.86
CA GLN A 421 -12.53 18.91 10.31
C GLN A 421 -12.59 17.50 9.71
N ILE A 422 -11.54 17.09 9.01
CA ILE A 422 -11.46 15.75 8.40
C ILE A 422 -11.43 14.66 9.46
N THR A 423 -10.65 14.84 10.53
CA THR A 423 -10.33 13.76 11.47
C THR A 423 -11.12 13.82 12.77
N GLY A 424 -11.70 14.98 13.09
CA GLY A 424 -12.29 15.27 14.40
C GLY A 424 -11.25 15.44 15.52
N VAL A 425 -9.96 15.59 15.19
CA VAL A 425 -8.89 15.92 16.16
C VAL A 425 -8.93 17.41 16.49
N GLU A 426 -8.64 17.78 17.74
CA GLU A 426 -8.59 19.19 18.15
C GLU A 426 -7.53 20.00 17.39
N LEU A 427 -7.86 21.25 17.06
CA LEU A 427 -6.94 22.18 16.41
C LEU A 427 -5.88 22.66 17.42
N ALA A 428 -4.60 22.64 17.01
CA ALA A 428 -3.46 22.98 17.87
C ALA A 428 -3.45 24.44 18.38
N TYR A 429 -4.26 25.32 17.81
CA TYR A 429 -4.31 26.74 18.14
C TYR A 429 -5.75 27.27 18.18
N PRO A 430 -6.02 28.29 19.01
CA PRO A 430 -7.32 28.94 19.04
C PRO A 430 -7.55 29.80 17.79
N ILE A 431 -8.79 29.86 17.32
CA ILE A 431 -9.19 30.76 16.22
C ILE A 431 -9.52 32.14 16.81
N HIS A 432 -8.61 33.10 16.66
CA HIS A 432 -8.83 34.48 17.09
C HIS A 432 -9.70 35.23 16.07
N LYS A 433 -10.85 35.77 16.50
CA LYS A 433 -11.63 36.70 15.67
C LYS A 433 -10.87 38.02 15.55
N ILE A 434 -10.51 38.40 14.32
CA ILE A 434 -9.97 39.74 14.05
C ILE A 434 -11.13 40.72 14.21
N LYS A 435 -11.00 41.67 15.15
CA LYS A 435 -11.94 42.79 15.23
C LYS A 435 -11.69 43.69 14.02
N THR A 436 -12.61 43.65 13.05
CA THR A 436 -12.68 44.61 11.93
C THR A 436 -13.24 45.93 12.38
#